data_AF-A0A1D9G2T4-F1
#
_entry.id   AF-A0A1D9G2T4-F1
#
_cell.length_a   1.000
_cell.length_b   1.000
_cell.length_c   1.000
_cell.angle_alpha   90.00
_cell.angle_beta   90.00
_cell.angle_gamma   90.00
#
_symmetry.space_group_name_H-M   'P 1'
#
loop_
_entity.id
_entity.type
_entity.pdbx_description
1 polymer ?
#
loop_
_entity_poly.entity_id
_entity_poly.type
_entity_poly.pdbx_seq_one_letter_code
_entity_poly.pdbx_strand_id
1 'polypeptide(L)' 'MLRCQYNYLLADRFNWYEKNPCSINACPLVCYLPELREKPEYYSQKRSLPQLKKDRPWYADIHSQVLQDCVKRVVRFVD' A
#
# COMPACT_ATOMS: atom_id res chain seq x y z
N MET A 1 -0.56 -17.18 3.49
CA MET A 1 0.45 -16.14 3.12
C MET A 1 -0.12 -15.06 2.20
N LEU A 2 -0.76 -15.41 1.07
CA LEU A 2 -1.34 -14.42 0.15
C LEU A 2 -2.44 -13.55 0.78
N ARG A 3 -3.35 -14.14 1.59
CA ARG A 3 -4.36 -13.37 2.34
C ARG A 3 -3.73 -12.31 3.26
N CYS A 4 -2.65 -12.67 3.95
CA CYS A 4 -1.95 -11.74 4.84
C CYS A 4 -1.31 -10.60 4.05
N GLN A 5 -0.70 -10.91 2.89
CA GLN A 5 -0.13 -9.89 2.02
C GLN A 5 -1.20 -8.97 1.43
N TYR A 6 -2.33 -9.53 1.03
CA TYR A 6 -3.49 -8.77 0.56
C TYR A 6 -3.97 -7.79 1.63
N ASN A 7 -4.22 -8.26 2.86
CA ASN A 7 -4.67 -7.42 3.97
C ASN A 7 -3.65 -6.33 4.33
N TYR A 8 -2.35 -6.64 4.28
CA TYR A 8 -1.28 -5.67 4.52
C TYR A 8 -1.30 -4.53 3.48
N LEU A 9 -1.36 -4.87 2.20
CA LEU A 9 -1.41 -3.90 1.11
C LEU A 9 -2.71 -3.09 1.10
N LEU A 10 -3.84 -3.71 1.47
CA LEU A 10 -5.11 -3.03 1.61
C LEU A 10 -5.07 -2.02 2.77
N ALA A 11 -4.51 -2.41 3.91
CA ALA A 11 -4.32 -1.53 5.06
C ALA A 11 -3.41 -0.34 4.73
N ASP A 12 -2.36 -0.50 3.91
CA ASP A 12 -1.53 0.61 3.44
C ASP A 12 -2.33 1.65 2.65
N ARG A 13 -3.27 1.22 1.80
CA ARG A 13 -4.16 2.14 1.07
C ARG A 13 -5.14 2.86 2.00
N PHE A 14 -5.76 2.15 2.95
CA PHE A 14 -6.62 2.79 3.95
C PHE A 14 -5.86 3.81 4.79
N ASN A 15 -4.65 3.45 5.27
CA ASN A 15 -3.79 4.39 5.99
C ASN A 15 -3.44 5.62 5.17
N TRP A 16 -3.23 5.48 3.85
CA TRP A 16 -3.05 6.65 2.99
C TRP A 16 -4.29 7.53 2.97
N TYR A 17 -5.46 6.93 2.72
CA TYR A 17 -6.73 7.63 2.61
C TYR A 17 -7.15 8.31 3.91
N GLU A 18 -6.83 7.76 5.07
CA GLU A 18 -7.16 8.38 6.35
C GLU A 18 -6.22 9.55 6.72
N LYS A 19 -4.98 9.54 6.21
CA LYS A 19 -3.92 10.46 6.66
C LYS A 19 -3.55 11.57 5.68
N ASN A 20 -3.90 11.45 4.40
CA ASN A 20 -3.45 12.35 3.34
C ASN A 20 -4.56 13.31 2.85
N PRO A 21 -5.76 12.84 2.48
CA PRO A 21 -6.83 13.76 2.12
C PRO A 21 -7.40 14.43 3.38
N CYS A 22 -7.36 15.77 3.38
CA CYS A 22 -8.04 16.62 4.35
C CYS A 22 -8.90 17.61 3.57
N SER A 23 -10.12 17.91 4.04
CA SER A 23 -10.89 19.02 3.48
C SER A 23 -10.11 20.32 3.68
N ILE A 24 -10.02 21.14 2.63
CA ILE A 24 -9.24 22.40 2.62
C ILE A 24 -9.60 23.32 3.81
N ASN A 25 -10.84 23.22 4.32
CA ASN A 25 -11.37 24.08 5.37
C ASN A 25 -11.30 23.48 6.79
N ALA A 26 -10.73 22.29 6.97
CA ALA A 26 -10.79 21.57 8.25
C ALA A 26 -9.56 21.78 9.16
N CYS A 27 -8.45 22.29 8.64
CA CYS A 27 -7.22 22.45 9.42
C CYS A 27 -6.89 23.95 9.61
N PRO A 28 -6.80 24.47 10.85
CA PRO A 28 -6.21 25.77 11.09
C PRO A 28 -4.73 25.70 10.67
N LEU A 29 -4.32 26.53 9.70
CA LEU A 29 -2.96 26.59 9.12
C LEU A 29 -1.86 27.03 10.12
N VAL A 30 -2.11 26.90 11.43
CA VAL A 30 -1.22 27.30 12.53
C VAL A 30 -0.28 26.15 12.94
N CYS A 31 -0.41 24.96 12.34
CA CYS A 31 0.46 23.80 12.59
C CYS A 31 1.30 23.41 11.37
N TYR A 32 2.41 22.70 11.64
CA TYR A 32 3.20 22.05 10.60
C TYR A 32 2.36 21.02 9.84
N LEU A 33 2.40 21.10 8.51
CA LEU A 33 1.81 20.09 7.62
C LEU A 33 2.90 19.07 7.25
N PRO A 34 2.70 17.76 7.48
CA PRO A 34 3.64 16.75 7.06
C PRO A 34 3.74 16.69 5.53
N GLU A 35 4.87 16.21 5.01
CA GLU A 35 4.98 15.90 3.59
C GLU A 35 3.92 14.88 3.18
N LEU A 36 3.17 15.21 2.12
CA LEU A 36 2.12 14.35 1.62
C LEU A 36 2.75 13.10 0.99
N ARG A 37 2.37 11.94 1.47
CA ARG A 37 2.84 10.68 0.89
C ARG A 37 2.17 10.48 -0.47
N GLU A 38 2.93 9.98 -1.45
CA GLU A 38 2.36 9.54 -2.72
C GLU A 38 1.29 8.46 -2.52
N LYS A 39 0.24 8.49 -3.34
CA LYS A 39 -0.83 7.48 -3.31
C LYS A 39 -0.24 6.09 -3.59
N PRO A 40 -0.56 5.08 -2.77
CA PRO A 40 -0.13 3.71 -3.00
C PRO A 40 -0.86 3.11 -4.21
N GLU A 41 -0.27 3.31 -5.38
CA GLU A 41 -0.66 2.78 -6.67
C GLU A 41 -0.11 1.37 -6.93
N TYR A 42 -0.65 0.66 -7.93
CA TYR A 42 -0.20 -0.68 -8.32
C TYR A 42 1.33 -0.82 -8.39
N TYR A 43 1.99 0.09 -9.10
CA TYR A 43 3.43 0.04 -9.30
C TYR A 43 4.21 0.30 -8.01
N SER A 44 3.73 1.21 -7.16
CA SER A 44 4.37 1.50 -5.87
C SER A 44 4.35 0.28 -4.94
N GLN A 45 3.19 -0.40 -4.85
CA GLN A 45 3.04 -1.59 -4.02
C GLN A 45 3.79 -2.80 -4.61
N LYS A 46 3.77 -2.97 -5.95
CA LYS A 46 4.51 -4.03 -6.64
C LYS A 46 6.02 -3.95 -6.39
N ARG A 47 6.59 -2.73 -6.30
CA ARG A 47 8.04 -2.53 -6.02
C ARG A 47 8.48 -3.07 -4.66
N SER A 48 7.56 -3.29 -3.71
CA SER A 48 7.87 -3.86 -2.40
C SER A 48 8.12 -5.38 -2.42
N LEU A 49 7.67 -6.09 -3.46
CA LEU A 49 7.70 -7.55 -3.51
C LEU A 49 9.11 -8.18 -3.46
N PRO A 50 10.16 -7.61 -4.10
CA PRO A 50 11.52 -8.13 -3.96
C PRO A 50 12.02 -8.02 -2.52
N GLN A 51 11.74 -6.91 -1.84
CA GLN A 51 12.14 -6.73 -0.44
C GLN A 51 11.36 -7.67 0.48
N LEU A 52 10.05 -7.84 0.24
CA LEU A 52 9.22 -8.81 0.95
C LEU A 52 9.82 -10.22 0.93
N LYS A 53 10.33 -10.67 -0.22
CA LYS A 53 10.95 -12.00 -0.35
C LYS A 53 12.27 -12.12 0.43
N LYS A 54 13.01 -11.01 0.59
CA LYS A 54 14.23 -10.98 1.43
C LYS A 54 13.88 -11.03 2.91
N ASP A 55 12.93 -10.20 3.34
CA ASP A 55 12.55 -10.07 4.74
C ASP A 55 11.76 -11.29 5.24
N ARG A 56 11.05 -11.95 4.34
CA ARG A 56 10.17 -13.09 4.63
C ARG A 56 10.43 -14.23 3.65
N PRO A 57 11.47 -15.05 3.89
CA PRO A 57 11.92 -16.07 2.94
C PRO A 57 10.84 -17.08 2.52
N TRP A 58 9.82 -17.33 3.35
CA TRP A 58 8.68 -18.19 3.00
C TRP A 58 7.81 -17.64 1.85
N TYR A 59 7.95 -16.36 1.47
CA TYR A 59 7.36 -15.80 0.26
C TYR A 59 8.18 -16.11 -1.00
N ALA A 60 9.42 -16.61 -0.87
CA ALA A 60 10.28 -16.96 -2.00
C ALA A 60 9.66 -18.08 -2.85
N ASP A 61 9.07 -19.08 -2.19
CA ASP A 61 8.41 -20.25 -2.79
C ASP A 61 7.16 -19.88 -3.60
N ILE A 62 6.58 -18.71 -3.34
CA ILE A 62 5.43 -18.21 -4.12
C ILE A 62 5.94 -17.64 -5.44
N HIS A 63 5.39 -18.17 -6.54
CA HIS A 63 5.70 -17.67 -7.88
C HIS A 63 5.43 -16.16 -7.98
N SER A 64 6.36 -15.42 -8.58
CA SER A 64 6.34 -13.94 -8.61
C SER A 64 5.06 -13.40 -9.25
N GLN A 65 4.55 -14.09 -10.28
CA GLN A 65 3.28 -13.72 -10.94
C GLN A 65 2.09 -13.75 -9.97
N VAL A 66 2.04 -14.72 -9.06
CA VAL A 66 0.94 -14.85 -8.08
C VAL A 66 0.95 -13.69 -7.08
N LEU A 67 2.14 -13.25 -6.65
CA LEU A 67 2.28 -12.07 -5.80
C LEU A 67 1.88 -10.79 -6.54
N GLN A 68 2.26 -10.66 -7.82
CA GLN A 68 1.85 -9.52 -8.64
C GLN A 68 0.33 -9.49 -8.85
N ASP A 69 -0.31 -10.62 -9.09
CA ASP A 69 -1.76 -10.71 -9.24
C ASP A 69 -2.48 -10.43 -7.92
N CYS A 70 -1.88 -10.78 -6.77
CA CYS A 70 -2.36 -10.37 -5.46
C CYS A 70 -2.38 -8.83 -5.33
N VAL A 71 -1.31 -8.14 -5.73
CA VAL A 71 -1.26 -6.65 -5.73
C VAL A 71 -2.35 -6.08 -6.65
N LYS A 72 -2.54 -6.63 -7.87
CA LYS A 72 -3.59 -6.17 -8.80
C LYS A 72 -4.99 -6.25 -8.19
N ARG A 73 -5.27 -7.28 -7.39
CA ARG A 73 -6.59 -7.45 -6.73
C ARG A 73 -6.85 -6.41 -5.66
N VAL A 74 -5.82 -5.93 -4.97
CA VAL A 74 -5.95 -4.85 -3.97
C VAL A 74 -6.33 -3.54 -4.67
N VAL A 75 -5.74 -3.30 -5.84
CA VAL A 75 -5.96 -2.06 -6.60
C VAL A 75 -7.42 -1.94 -7.04
N ARG A 76 -7.97 -3.00 -7.66
CA ARG A 76 -9.35 -3.05 -8.18
C ARG A 76 -10.45 -2.80 -7.14
N PHE A 77 -10.16 -2.86 -5.84
CA PHE A 77 -11.18 -2.81 -4.78
C PHE A 77 -11.39 -1.39 -4.21
N VAL A 78 -10.50 -0.44 -4.50
CA VAL A 78 -10.48 0.89 -3.84
C VAL A 78 -10.30 2.03 -4.87
N ASP A 79 -10.52 1.75 -6.15
CA ASP A 79 -10.55 2.76 -7.22
C ASP A 79 -11.95 2.80 -7.85
#